data_AF-A0A3N4ECA7-F1
#
_entry.id   AF-A0A3N4ECA7-F1
#
_cell.length_a   1.000
_cell.length_b   1.000
_cell.length_c   1.000
_cell.angle_alpha   90.00
_cell.angle_beta   90.00
_cell.angle_gamma   90.00
#
_symmetry.space_group_name_H-M   'P 1'
#
loop_
_entity.id
_entity.type
_entity.pdbx_description
1 polymer ?
#
loop_
_entity_poly.entity_id
_entity_poly.type
_entity_poly.pdbx_seq_one_letter_code
_entity_poly.pdbx_strand_id
1 'polypeptide(L)'
;MIFEITAFEGKHVSGLTAGIEMFRSRGIRIAIDDVGVNFSIDERVHVLKPDFIKLDKSLLDNDIATGDVALINGIYSSEFKLQVLISESYH
;
A
#
# COMPACT_ATOMS: atom_id res chain seq x y z
N MET A 1 -11.69 10.64 6.41
CA MET A 1 -10.95 11.06 5.20
C MET A 1 -9.77 10.13 5.02
N ILE A 2 -9.47 9.72 3.79
CA ILE A 2 -8.33 8.84 3.44
C ILE A 2 -7.52 9.57 2.38
N PHE A 3 -6.20 9.56 2.52
CA PHE A 3 -5.26 10.06 1.51
C PHE A 3 -4.49 8.89 0.92
N GLU A 4 -4.39 8.86 -0.40
CA GLU A 4 -3.72 7.81 -1.16
C GLU A 4 -2.33 8.28 -1.60
N ILE A 5 -1.34 7.40 -1.48
CA ILE A 5 0.03 7.62 -1.94
C ILE A 5 0.32 6.58 -3.02
N THR A 6 0.44 7.02 -4.28
CA THR A 6 0.64 6.16 -5.46
C THR A 6 2.11 5.98 -5.83
N ALA A 7 2.95 7.00 -5.62
CA ALA A 7 4.36 6.93 -5.91
C ALA A 7 5.18 7.84 -4.99
N PHE A 8 6.36 7.36 -4.61
CA PHE A 8 7.33 8.17 -3.89
C PHE A 8 8.73 7.57 -4.07
N GLU A 9 9.70 8.41 -4.44
CA GLU A 9 11.12 8.06 -4.52
C GLU A 9 11.80 8.37 -3.18
N GLY A 10 12.61 7.43 -2.66
CA GLY A 10 13.31 7.50 -1.37
C GLY A 10 14.19 8.74 -1.10
N LYS A 11 14.28 9.70 -2.03
CA LYS A 11 15.04 10.94 -1.92
C LYS A 11 14.44 11.97 -0.95
N HIS A 12 13.14 11.87 -0.61
CA HIS A 12 12.46 12.84 0.26
C HIS A 12 11.68 12.22 1.43
N VAL A 13 12.22 11.15 2.04
CA VAL A 13 11.47 10.33 3.03
C VAL A 13 11.08 11.19 4.23
N SER A 14 12.00 12.03 4.71
CA SER A 14 11.78 12.87 5.88
C SER A 14 10.61 13.85 5.71
N GLY A 15 10.52 14.51 4.54
CA GLY A 15 9.43 15.43 4.24
C GLY A 15 8.09 14.71 4.12
N LEU A 16 8.08 13.55 3.49
CA LEU A 16 6.89 12.71 3.37
C LEU A 16 6.40 12.23 4.75
N THR A 17 7.30 11.73 5.59
CA THR A 17 6.97 11.29 6.96
C THR A 17 6.38 12.44 7.77
N ALA A 18 6.96 13.64 7.70
CA ALA A 18 6.44 14.80 8.42
C ALA A 18 5.02 15.19 7.97
N GLY A 19 4.76 15.15 6.66
CA GLY A 19 3.41 15.40 6.11
C GLY A 19 2.40 14.34 6.57
N ILE A 20 2.80 13.08 6.57
CA ILE A 20 1.96 11.96 7.05
C ILE A 20 1.62 12.14 8.53
N GLU A 21 2.60 12.46 9.39
CA GLU A 21 2.34 12.69 10.82
C GLU A 21 1.39 13.88 11.03
N MET A 22 1.53 14.95 10.25
CA MET A 22 0.57 16.06 10.26
C MET A 22 -0.84 15.60 9.87
N PHE A 23 -0.99 14.77 8.84
CA PHE A 23 -2.30 14.23 8.44
C PHE A 23 -2.90 13.34 9.53
N ARG A 24 -2.10 12.44 10.11
CA ARG A 24 -2.51 11.59 11.24
C ARG A 24 -2.98 12.41 12.43
N SER A 25 -2.28 13.48 12.78
CA SER A 25 -2.67 14.40 13.86
C SER A 25 -4.07 15.02 13.66
N ARG A 26 -4.58 15.02 12.43
CA ARG A 26 -5.91 15.51 12.05
C ARG A 26 -6.93 14.39 11.84
N GLY A 27 -6.61 13.15 12.22
CA GLY A 27 -7.49 11.98 12.05
C GLY A 27 -7.60 11.49 10.61
N ILE A 28 -6.65 11.85 9.73
CA ILE A 28 -6.61 11.40 8.35
C ILE A 28 -5.86 10.08 8.29
N ARG A 29 -6.44 9.10 7.61
CA ARG A 29 -5.85 7.78 7.38
C ARG A 29 -5.10 7.73 6.05
N ILE A 30 -4.08 6.90 5.97
CA ILE A 30 -3.19 6.80 4.81
C ILE A 30 -3.40 5.45 4.11
N ALA A 31 -3.50 5.49 2.79
CA ALA A 31 -3.51 4.32 1.93
C ALA A 31 -2.30 4.36 0.97
N ILE A 32 -1.73 3.20 0.68
CA ILE A 32 -0.77 3.05 -0.42
C ILE A 32 -1.51 2.44 -1.61
N ASP A 33 -1.32 3.03 -2.80
CA ASP A 33 -1.85 2.51 -4.07
C ASP A 33 -0.75 1.81 -4.89
N ASP A 34 -1.15 1.03 -5.88
CA ASP A 34 -0.26 0.35 -6.84
C ASP A 34 0.85 -0.51 -6.19
N VAL A 35 0.47 -1.22 -5.13
CA VAL A 35 1.35 -2.18 -4.44
C VAL A 35 1.59 -3.39 -5.35
N GLY A 36 2.61 -3.31 -6.20
CA GLY A 36 2.96 -4.35 -7.18
C GLY A 36 4.03 -3.95 -8.20
N VAL A 37 4.36 -2.65 -8.31
CA VAL A 37 5.28 -2.14 -9.32
C VAL A 37 6.40 -1.31 -8.69
N ASN A 38 7.64 -1.79 -8.81
CA ASN A 38 8.89 -1.03 -8.63
C ASN A 38 9.39 -0.67 -7.22
N PHE A 39 8.94 -1.29 -6.12
CA PHE A 39 9.64 -1.21 -4.80
C PHE A 39 9.19 -2.36 -3.89
N SER A 40 10.02 -2.78 -2.94
CA SER A 40 9.59 -3.77 -1.94
C SER A 40 8.45 -3.19 -1.08
N ILE A 41 7.34 -3.92 -1.04
CA ILE A 41 6.16 -3.58 -0.24
C ILE A 41 6.57 -3.33 1.21
N ASP A 42 7.49 -4.16 1.72
CA ASP A 42 7.99 -4.10 3.09
C ASP A 42 8.62 -2.76 3.45
N GLU A 43 9.45 -2.18 2.57
CA GLU A 43 10.09 -0.88 2.85
C GLU A 43 9.06 0.23 2.88
N ARG A 44 8.10 0.22 1.94
CA ARG A 44 7.02 1.21 1.89
C ARG A 44 6.12 1.12 3.12
N VAL A 45 5.74 -0.08 3.54
CA VAL A 45 4.93 -0.29 4.74
C VAL A 45 5.70 0.12 5.99
N HIS A 46 6.99 -0.20 6.07
CA HIS A 46 7.82 0.17 7.21
C HIS A 46 7.95 1.68 7.38
N VAL A 47 8.20 2.39 6.27
CA VAL A 47 8.38 3.85 6.25
C VAL A 47 7.05 4.58 6.46
N LEU A 48 6.00 4.17 5.75
CA LEU A 48 4.75 4.92 5.70
C LEU A 48 3.75 4.48 6.76
N LYS A 49 3.82 3.24 7.27
CA LYS A 49 2.88 2.63 8.22
C LYS A 49 1.41 2.89 7.85
N PRO A 50 0.98 2.57 6.62
CA PRO A 50 -0.35 2.93 6.15
C PRO A 50 -1.43 2.18 6.93
N ASP A 51 -2.64 2.73 6.91
CA ASP A 51 -3.84 2.06 7.41
C ASP A 51 -4.39 1.05 6.38
N PHE A 52 -4.18 1.35 5.10
CA PHE A 52 -4.70 0.57 3.98
C PHE A 52 -3.63 0.29 2.92
N ILE A 53 -3.72 -0.89 2.30
CA ILE A 53 -3.09 -1.19 1.03
C ILE A 53 -4.18 -1.37 -0.01
N LYS A 54 -4.08 -0.68 -1.13
CA LYS A 54 -4.90 -0.92 -2.31
C LYS A 54 -4.19 -1.92 -3.22
N LEU A 55 -4.92 -2.96 -3.59
CA LEU A 55 -4.49 -3.96 -4.57
C LEU A 55 -5.37 -3.84 -5.81
N ASP A 56 -4.72 -3.76 -6.97
CA ASP A 56 -5.42 -3.85 -8.25
C ASP A 56 -6.00 -5.25 -8.42
N LYS A 57 -7.30 -5.32 -8.73
CA LYS A 57 -8.01 -6.57 -8.96
C LYS A 57 -7.37 -7.43 -10.06
N SER A 58 -6.79 -6.84 -11.10
CA SER A 58 -6.10 -7.57 -12.18
C SER A 58 -4.89 -8.36 -11.68
N LEU A 59 -4.19 -7.88 -10.65
CA LEU A 59 -3.10 -8.63 -10.00
C LEU A 59 -3.66 -9.86 -9.28
N LEU A 60 -4.79 -9.69 -8.59
CA LEU A 60 -5.48 -10.80 -7.93
C LEU A 60 -6.06 -11.80 -8.94
N ASP A 61 -6.64 -11.32 -10.05
CA ASP A 61 -7.19 -12.16 -11.10
C ASP A 61 -6.09 -13.04 -11.72
N ASN A 62 -4.88 -12.49 -11.92
CA ASN A 62 -3.73 -13.25 -12.40
C ASN A 62 -3.23 -14.30 -11.39
N ASP A 63 -3.10 -13.92 -10.12
CA ASP A 63 -2.73 -14.82 -9.02
C ASP A 63 -3.74 -15.99 -8.89
N ILE A 64 -5.04 -15.68 -8.92
CA ILE A 64 -6.11 -16.70 -8.89
C ILE A 64 -6.06 -17.59 -10.12
N ALA A 65 -5.87 -17.03 -11.31
CA ALA A 65 -5.83 -17.80 -12.56
C ALA A 65 -4.63 -18.75 -12.64
N THR A 66 -3.49 -18.34 -12.07
CA THR A 66 -2.25 -19.14 -12.06
C THR A 66 -2.14 -20.05 -10.84
N GLY A 67 -2.93 -19.80 -9.80
CA GLY A 67 -2.80 -20.46 -8.49
C GLY A 67 -1.58 -19.97 -7.69
N ASP A 68 -0.95 -18.88 -8.11
CA ASP A 68 0.12 -18.22 -7.37
C ASP A 68 -0.49 -17.36 -6.27
N VAL A 69 -0.12 -17.62 -5.02
CA VAL A 69 -0.62 -16.89 -3.83
C VAL A 69 0.49 -16.10 -3.15
N ALA A 70 1.62 -15.86 -3.83
CA ALA A 70 2.78 -15.18 -3.28
C ALA A 70 2.46 -13.76 -2.80
N LEU A 71 1.66 -12.99 -3.56
CA LEU A 71 1.26 -11.63 -3.18
C LEU A 71 0.44 -11.65 -1.88
N ILE A 72 -0.54 -12.55 -1.83
CA ILE A 72 -1.42 -12.73 -0.67
C ILE A 72 -0.57 -13.11 0.56
N ASN A 73 0.31 -14.10 0.43
CA ASN A 73 1.19 -14.52 1.51
C ASN A 73 2.11 -13.39 1.98
N GLY A 74 2.67 -12.61 1.07
CA GLY A 74 3.49 -11.44 1.40
C GLY A 74 2.74 -10.47 2.32
N ILE A 75 1.49 -10.13 1.97
CA ILE A 75 0.66 -9.22 2.75
C ILE A 75 0.31 -9.80 4.12
N TYR A 76 -0.12 -11.07 4.18
CA TYR A 76 -0.47 -11.75 5.45
C TYR A 76 0.73 -11.97 6.38
N SER A 77 1.93 -12.14 5.82
CA SER A 77 3.16 -12.36 6.60
C SER A 77 3.72 -11.08 7.22
N SER A 78 3.23 -9.91 6.78
CA SER A 78 3.69 -8.64 7.32
C SER A 78 3.25 -8.46 8.78
N GLU A 79 4.12 -7.91 9.63
CA GLU A 79 3.81 -7.63 11.04
C GLU A 79 2.77 -6.49 11.22
N PHE A 80 2.39 -5.84 10.13
CA PHE A 80 1.52 -4.68 10.13
C PHE A 80 0.06 -5.11 10.00
N LYS A 81 -0.80 -4.63 10.91
CA LYS A 81 -2.26 -4.80 10.79
C LYS A 81 -2.79 -3.89 9.68
N LEU A 82 -2.73 -4.38 8.46
CA LEU A 82 -3.18 -3.67 7.27
C LEU A 82 -4.58 -4.11 6.88
N GLN A 83 -5.40 -3.13 6.46
CA GLN A 83 -6.65 -3.43 5.77
C GLN A 83 -6.41 -3.41 4.26
N VAL A 84 -6.80 -4.48 3.58
CA VAL A 84 -6.70 -4.57 2.13
C VAL A 84 -7.96 -3.99 1.50
N LEU A 85 -7.78 -3.06 0.58
CA LEU A 85 -8.83 -2.54 -0.29
C LEU A 85 -8.56 -3.08 -1.70
N ILE A 86 -9.56 -3.67 -2.33
CA ILE A 86 -9.46 -4.10 -3.73
C ILE A 86 -9.99 -2.97 -4.60
N SER A 87 -9.17 -2.46 -5.54
CA SER A 87 -9.60 -1.47 -6.52
C SER A 87 -10.04 -2.15 -7.81
N GLU A 88 -11.17 -1.70 -8.37
CA GLU A 88 -11.53 -2.01 -9.75
C GLU A 88 -10.97 -0.92 -10.68
N SER A 89 -10.10 -1.33 -11.59
CA SER A 89 -9.64 -0.46 -12.68
C SER A 89 -10.75 -0.39 -13.74
N TYR A 90 -11.44 0.75 -13.81
CA TYR A 90 -12.39 1.03 -14.89
C TYR A 90 -11.59 1.32 -16.16
N HIS A 91 -11.42 0.30 -17.01
CA HIS A 91 -10.91 0.46 -18.38
C HIS A 91 -11.97 1.07 -19.31
#